data_AF-A0A0D2LTS2-F1
#
_entry.id   AF-A0A0D2LTS2-F1
#
_cell.length_a   1.000
_cell.length_b   1.000
_cell.length_c   1.000
_cell.angle_alpha   90.00
_cell.angle_beta   90.00
_cell.angle_gamma   90.00
#
_symmetry.space_group_name_H-M   'P 1'
#
loop_
_entity.id
_entity.type
_entity.pdbx_description
1 polymer ?
#
loop_
_entity_poly.entity_id
_entity_poly.type
_entity_poly.pdbx_seq_one_letter_code
_entity_poly.pdbx_strand_id
1 'polypeptide(L)'
;MNDISYIQQHPSASPILVPRVPIALPALSPNVPIRTNSLITYRHSLAVADAPLQWDISLPPMVARLAPPQRGNGSLGWAHEPAIDPQSISSIVIRIPRIERPVVVFPETVDDPIMIVDILRAVSAAVRAAAGGADATVEVAGAAAGGSRMRTYSLAVANADAADAVRRHFGRKVYWGGLYDSPSEQDVWILLLYGPRRGGRRVLYQG
;
A
#
# COMPACT_ATOMS: atom_id res chain seq x y z
N MET A 1 -64.27 0.74 38.30
CA MET A 1 -63.17 -0.12 38.80
C MET A 1 -62.36 -0.52 37.57
N ASN A 2 -61.10 -0.09 37.55
CA ASN A 2 -60.22 -0.12 36.38
C ASN A 2 -59.60 -1.51 36.21
N ASP A 3 -59.73 -2.10 35.03
CA ASP A 3 -58.98 -3.29 34.63
C ASP A 3 -57.86 -2.85 33.67
N ILE A 4 -56.62 -3.01 34.12
CA ILE A 4 -55.41 -2.58 33.42
C ILE A 4 -54.91 -3.77 32.60
N SER A 5 -55.13 -3.72 31.28
CA SER A 5 -54.60 -4.69 30.33
C SER A 5 -53.09 -4.50 30.18
N TYR A 6 -52.32 -5.52 30.55
CA TYR A 6 -50.89 -5.59 30.31
C TYR A 6 -50.57 -5.70 28.81
N ILE A 7 -49.84 -4.72 28.27
CA ILE A 7 -49.25 -4.82 26.93
C ILE A 7 -48.01 -5.71 27.03
N GLN A 8 -48.12 -6.90 26.46
CA GLN A 8 -47.04 -7.88 26.33
C GLN A 8 -46.02 -7.37 25.30
N GLN A 9 -44.84 -6.94 25.77
CA GLN A 9 -43.73 -6.52 24.90
C GLN A 9 -43.17 -7.74 24.16
N HIS A 10 -43.22 -7.71 22.82
CA HIS A 10 -42.52 -8.68 21.98
C HIS A 10 -41.00 -8.56 22.17
N PRO A 11 -40.25 -9.68 22.24
CA PRO A 11 -38.81 -9.64 22.24
C PRO A 11 -38.31 -9.13 20.89
N SER A 12 -37.58 -8.00 20.93
CA SER A 12 -36.84 -7.45 19.80
C SER A 12 -35.78 -8.46 19.37
N ALA A 13 -36.10 -9.30 18.38
CA ALA A 13 -35.12 -10.18 17.77
C ALA A 13 -34.04 -9.33 17.09
N SER A 14 -32.79 -9.44 17.55
CA SER A 14 -31.64 -8.83 16.90
C SER A 14 -31.61 -9.26 15.42
N PRO A 15 -31.38 -8.34 14.47
CA PRO A 15 -31.32 -8.69 13.06
C PRO A 15 -30.27 -9.77 12.82
N ILE A 16 -30.67 -10.86 12.14
CA ILE A 16 -29.78 -11.94 11.74
C ILE A 16 -28.75 -11.34 10.78
N LEU A 17 -27.49 -11.27 11.23
CA LEU A 17 -26.36 -10.93 10.37
C LEU A 17 -26.18 -12.06 9.36
N VAL A 18 -26.75 -11.91 8.18
CA VAL A 18 -26.52 -12.82 7.06
C VAL A 18 -25.00 -12.82 6.78
N PRO A 19 -24.33 -13.98 6.76
CA PRO A 19 -22.94 -14.07 6.33
C PRO A 19 -22.83 -13.46 4.95
N ARG A 20 -22.13 -12.32 4.84
CA ARG A 20 -21.87 -11.69 3.54
C ARG A 20 -20.96 -12.64 2.77
N VAL A 21 -21.54 -13.37 1.82
CA VAL A 21 -20.78 -14.05 0.78
C VAL A 21 -19.92 -12.97 0.10
N PRO A 22 -18.59 -13.13 0.05
CA PRO A 22 -17.75 -12.20 -0.69
C PRO A 22 -18.20 -12.16 -2.14
N ILE A 23 -18.62 -10.99 -2.62
CA ILE A 23 -18.92 -10.80 -4.04
C ILE A 23 -17.58 -10.77 -4.76
N ALA A 24 -17.31 -11.78 -5.57
CA ALA A 24 -16.11 -11.80 -6.40
C ALA A 24 -16.15 -10.60 -7.36
N LEU A 25 -15.06 -9.84 -7.41
CA LEU A 25 -14.91 -8.74 -8.35
C LEU A 25 -14.78 -9.31 -9.77
N PRO A 26 -15.35 -8.63 -10.79
CA PRO A 26 -15.10 -9.02 -12.17
C PRO A 26 -13.60 -8.88 -12.48
N ALA A 27 -13.07 -9.82 -13.26
CA ALA A 27 -11.69 -9.78 -13.73
C ALA A 27 -11.41 -8.47 -14.48
N LEU A 28 -10.26 -7.84 -14.19
CA LEU A 28 -9.78 -6.66 -14.89
C LEU A 28 -9.44 -6.96 -16.35
N SER A 29 -8.99 -8.19 -16.62
CA SER A 29 -8.80 -8.71 -17.97
C SER A 29 -9.20 -10.18 -18.02
N PRO A 30 -10.34 -10.53 -18.66
CA PRO A 30 -10.86 -11.89 -18.63
C PRO A 30 -9.99 -12.90 -19.38
N ASN A 31 -9.14 -12.45 -20.32
CA ASN A 31 -8.42 -13.32 -21.24
C ASN A 31 -6.89 -13.12 -21.23
N VAL A 32 -6.37 -12.14 -20.49
CA VAL A 32 -4.93 -11.83 -20.47
C VAL A 32 -4.43 -11.86 -19.03
N PRO A 33 -3.51 -12.76 -18.67
CA PRO A 33 -2.91 -12.78 -17.35
C PRO A 33 -2.19 -11.45 -17.06
N ILE A 34 -2.52 -10.83 -15.93
CA ILE A 34 -1.85 -9.60 -15.49
C ILE A 34 -0.59 -10.00 -14.71
N ARG A 35 0.55 -9.47 -15.12
CA ARG A 35 1.86 -9.73 -14.52
C ARG A 35 2.42 -8.45 -13.93
N THR A 36 2.88 -8.51 -12.68
CA THR A 36 3.61 -7.40 -12.07
C THR A 36 5.07 -7.37 -12.54
N ASN A 37 5.62 -6.16 -12.63
CA ASN A 37 7.02 -5.94 -12.98
C ASN A 37 7.92 -6.65 -11.96
N SER A 38 8.93 -7.36 -12.48
CA SER A 38 9.88 -8.14 -11.71
C SER A 38 10.58 -7.40 -10.57
N LEU A 39 10.65 -6.06 -10.62
CA LEU A 39 11.21 -5.21 -9.57
C LEU A 39 10.32 -5.10 -8.34
N ILE A 40 9.00 -5.18 -8.53
CA ILE A 40 8.00 -5.08 -7.45
C ILE A 40 7.38 -6.43 -7.10
N THR A 41 7.54 -7.45 -7.96
CA THR A 41 7.05 -8.81 -7.70
C THR A 41 7.82 -9.47 -6.55
N TYR A 42 7.08 -10.07 -5.61
CA TYR A 42 7.66 -10.91 -4.59
C TYR A 42 8.25 -12.18 -5.19
N ARG A 43 9.45 -12.54 -4.75
CA ARG A 43 10.11 -13.80 -5.13
C ARG A 43 10.37 -14.61 -3.88
N HIS A 44 9.64 -15.73 -3.74
CA HIS A 44 9.73 -16.66 -2.61
C HIS A 44 11.16 -17.17 -2.31
N SER A 45 12.05 -17.17 -3.31
CA SER A 45 13.42 -17.70 -3.22
C SER A 45 14.48 -16.66 -2.84
N LEU A 46 14.16 -15.36 -2.88
CA LEU A 46 15.14 -14.32 -2.60
C LEU A 46 15.10 -13.94 -1.12
N ALA A 47 16.29 -13.86 -0.49
CA ALA A 47 16.40 -13.21 0.81
C ALA A 47 15.97 -11.74 0.65
N VAL A 48 15.47 -11.10 1.71
CA VAL A 48 15.09 -9.66 1.68
C VAL A 48 16.22 -8.76 1.18
N ALA A 49 17.48 -9.14 1.43
CA ALA A 49 18.66 -8.42 0.93
C ALA A 49 18.80 -8.48 -0.59
N ASP A 50 18.22 -9.50 -1.21
CA ASP A 50 18.26 -9.77 -2.64
C ASP A 50 16.94 -9.39 -3.34
N ALA A 51 15.97 -8.84 -2.59
CA ALA A 51 14.77 -8.25 -3.19
C ALA A 51 15.22 -7.14 -4.18
N PRO A 52 14.76 -7.17 -5.45
CA PRO A 52 15.23 -6.23 -6.46
C PRO A 52 15.02 -4.77 -6.05
N LEU A 53 13.94 -4.49 -5.32
CA LEU A 53 13.64 -3.18 -4.75
C LEU A 53 13.74 -3.23 -3.22
N GLN A 54 14.62 -2.42 -2.66
CA GLN A 54 14.80 -2.22 -1.23
C GLN A 54 14.19 -0.89 -0.80
N TRP A 55 13.23 -0.94 0.13
CA TRP A 55 12.59 0.26 0.66
C TRP A 55 12.11 0.05 2.10
N ASP A 56 12.44 0.97 2.99
CA ASP A 56 11.81 1.10 4.31
C ASP A 56 10.52 1.90 4.13
N ILE A 57 9.36 1.25 4.34
CA ILE A 57 8.05 1.86 4.04
C ILE A 57 7.72 3.04 4.97
N SER A 58 8.49 3.24 6.05
CA SER A 58 8.37 4.43 6.89
C SER A 58 8.98 5.67 6.24
N LEU A 59 9.84 5.50 5.23
CA LEU A 59 10.52 6.59 4.53
C LEU A 59 9.83 6.92 3.19
N PRO A 60 10.00 8.13 2.65
CA PRO A 60 9.42 8.51 1.35
C PRO A 60 9.82 7.54 0.22
N PRO A 61 8.93 7.24 -0.74
CA PRO A 61 9.21 6.32 -1.86
C PRO A 61 10.50 6.62 -2.64
N MET A 62 10.89 7.89 -2.74
CA MET A 62 12.08 8.34 -3.47
C MET A 62 13.41 7.86 -2.85
N VAL A 63 13.37 7.35 -1.62
CA VAL A 63 14.55 6.72 -0.98
C VAL A 63 14.70 5.25 -1.33
N ALA A 64 13.75 4.64 -2.04
CA ALA A 64 13.84 3.26 -2.48
C ALA A 64 15.04 3.07 -3.43
N ARG A 65 15.66 1.89 -3.38
CA ARG A 65 16.90 1.57 -4.10
C ARG A 65 16.80 0.20 -4.74
N LEU A 66 17.44 0.02 -5.90
CA LEU A 66 17.60 -1.29 -6.50
C LEU A 66 18.74 -2.09 -5.87
N ALA A 67 18.61 -3.41 -5.84
CA ALA A 67 19.64 -4.36 -5.43
C ALA A 67 19.93 -5.40 -6.53
N PRO A 68 21.21 -5.61 -6.92
CA PRO A 68 22.38 -4.84 -6.49
C PRO A 68 22.32 -3.38 -6.98
N PRO A 69 23.04 -2.44 -6.33
CA PRO A 69 23.06 -1.06 -6.77
C PRO A 69 23.57 -1.00 -8.22
N GLN A 70 22.73 -0.54 -9.16
CA GLN A 70 23.15 -0.37 -10.54
C GLN A 70 24.33 0.62 -10.58
N ARG A 71 25.47 0.18 -11.12
CA ARG A 71 26.64 1.03 -11.37
C ARG A 71 26.38 1.89 -12.60
N GLY A 72 25.56 2.91 -12.44
CA GLY A 72 25.20 3.87 -13.49
C GLY A 72 24.40 5.00 -12.87
N ASN A 73 24.80 6.24 -13.17
CA ASN A 73 24.31 7.49 -12.57
C ASN A 73 22.83 7.44 -12.13
N GLY A 74 22.61 7.52 -10.80
CA GLY A 74 21.53 8.19 -10.04
C GLY A 74 20.08 8.26 -10.56
N SER A 75 19.75 7.62 -11.67
CA SER A 75 18.50 7.77 -12.38
C SER A 75 17.46 6.89 -11.71
N LEU A 76 16.39 7.50 -11.22
CA LEU A 76 15.16 6.82 -10.83
C LEU A 76 14.40 6.28 -12.05
N GLY A 77 15.10 5.94 -13.16
CA GLY A 77 14.48 5.42 -14.38
C GLY A 77 13.65 4.16 -14.12
N TRP A 78 14.09 3.31 -13.20
CA TRP A 78 13.33 2.14 -12.74
C TRP A 78 11.97 2.51 -12.13
N ALA A 79 11.84 3.69 -11.52
CA ALA A 79 10.60 4.13 -10.91
C ALA A 79 9.55 4.52 -11.96
N HIS A 80 9.99 4.84 -13.18
CA HIS A 80 9.16 5.14 -14.34
C HIS A 80 9.01 3.94 -15.29
N GLU A 81 9.40 2.74 -14.85
CA GLU A 81 9.03 1.53 -15.57
C GLU A 81 7.56 1.18 -15.29
N PRO A 82 6.85 0.59 -16.27
CA PRO A 82 5.51 0.06 -16.05
C PRO A 82 5.50 -0.96 -14.91
N ALA A 83 4.54 -0.83 -14.00
CA ALA A 83 4.35 -1.72 -12.86
C ALA A 83 3.67 -3.03 -13.25
N ILE A 84 2.90 -3.04 -14.34
CA ILE A 84 2.07 -4.15 -14.77
C ILE A 84 2.11 -4.36 -16.29
N ASP A 85 1.88 -5.60 -16.70
CA ASP A 85 1.74 -6.06 -18.08
C ASP A 85 0.49 -6.95 -18.19
N PRO A 86 -0.49 -6.68 -19.08
CA PRO A 86 -0.49 -5.63 -20.10
C PRO A 86 -0.65 -4.21 -19.54
N GLN A 87 -0.03 -3.24 -20.22
CA GLN A 87 -0.07 -1.81 -19.85
C GLN A 87 -1.44 -1.14 -20.04
N SER A 88 -2.40 -1.83 -20.68
CA SER A 88 -3.78 -1.35 -20.86
C SER A 88 -4.63 -1.39 -19.59
N ILE A 89 -4.12 -1.96 -18.50
CA ILE A 89 -4.81 -2.03 -17.21
C ILE A 89 -4.73 -0.67 -16.52
N SER A 90 -5.88 -0.06 -16.27
CA SER A 90 -6.00 1.31 -15.73
C SER A 90 -6.00 1.39 -14.20
N SER A 91 -6.08 0.26 -13.49
CA SER A 91 -5.99 0.25 -12.04
C SER A 91 -5.47 -1.08 -11.50
N ILE A 92 -4.91 -1.04 -10.29
CA ILE A 92 -4.45 -2.23 -9.55
C ILE A 92 -4.90 -2.12 -8.10
N VAL A 93 -5.37 -3.23 -7.53
CA VAL A 93 -5.81 -3.30 -6.12
C VAL A 93 -4.75 -4.00 -5.27
N ILE A 94 -4.32 -3.34 -4.20
CA ILE A 94 -3.30 -3.83 -3.28
C ILE A 94 -3.87 -3.95 -1.88
N ARG A 95 -3.78 -5.14 -1.29
CA ARG A 95 -4.01 -5.37 0.14
C ARG A 95 -2.70 -5.26 0.89
N ILE A 96 -2.72 -4.47 1.96
CA ILE A 96 -1.54 -4.28 2.82
C ILE A 96 -1.85 -4.87 4.20
N PRO A 97 -1.04 -5.79 4.73
CA PRO A 97 -1.28 -6.35 6.05
C PRO A 97 -1.34 -5.24 7.12
N ARG A 98 -2.31 -5.37 8.04
CA ARG A 98 -2.61 -4.38 9.09
C ARG A 98 -3.16 -3.04 8.59
N ILE A 99 -3.58 -2.98 7.33
CA ILE A 99 -4.39 -1.90 6.78
C ILE A 99 -5.68 -2.54 6.26
N GLU A 100 -6.80 -2.22 6.90
CA GLU A 100 -8.09 -2.87 6.62
C GLU A 100 -8.63 -2.53 5.23
N ARG A 101 -8.36 -1.31 4.76
CA ARG A 101 -8.85 -0.82 3.47
C ARG A 101 -7.89 -1.22 2.35
N PRO A 102 -8.38 -1.87 1.27
CA PRO A 102 -7.56 -2.09 0.10
C PRO A 102 -7.17 -0.74 -0.55
N VAL A 103 -6.00 -0.71 -1.16
CA VAL A 103 -5.46 0.46 -1.86
C VAL A 103 -5.69 0.25 -3.34
N VAL A 104 -6.43 1.16 -3.97
CA VAL A 104 -6.58 1.17 -5.43
C VAL A 104 -5.60 2.18 -6.00
N VAL A 105 -4.74 1.72 -6.90
CA VAL A 105 -3.74 2.56 -7.56
C VAL A 105 -4.19 2.81 -8.98
N PHE A 106 -4.10 4.07 -9.39
CA PHE A 106 -4.35 4.56 -10.74
C PHE A 106 -3.04 5.15 -11.29
N PRO A 107 -2.87 5.20 -12.62
CA PRO A 107 -1.76 5.94 -13.20
C PRO A 107 -1.87 7.44 -12.86
N GLU A 108 -0.73 8.13 -12.81
CA GLU A 108 -0.70 9.58 -12.56
C GLU A 108 -1.41 10.37 -13.67
N THR A 109 -1.36 9.88 -14.91
CA THR A 109 -2.11 10.44 -16.04
C THR A 109 -2.97 9.36 -16.70
N VAL A 110 -4.09 9.76 -17.33
CA VAL A 110 -5.12 8.82 -17.82
C VAL A 110 -4.62 7.91 -18.95
N ASP A 111 -3.69 8.40 -19.77
CA ASP A 111 -3.17 7.68 -20.94
C ASP A 111 -1.83 6.96 -20.66
N ASP A 112 -1.24 7.16 -19.49
CA ASP A 112 0.00 6.49 -19.09
C ASP A 112 -0.28 5.14 -18.42
N PRO A 113 0.63 4.17 -18.56
CA PRO A 113 0.54 2.95 -17.76
C PRO A 113 0.79 3.25 -16.29
N ILE A 114 0.30 2.37 -15.40
CA ILE A 114 0.64 2.45 -13.98
C ILE A 114 2.14 2.23 -13.83
N MET A 115 2.85 3.21 -13.29
CA MET A 115 4.29 3.14 -13.09
C MET A 115 4.63 2.56 -11.72
N ILE A 116 5.85 2.03 -11.56
CA ILE A 116 6.32 1.54 -10.25
C ILE A 116 6.21 2.63 -9.18
N VAL A 117 6.53 3.88 -9.51
CA VAL A 117 6.43 5.00 -8.57
C VAL A 117 5.02 5.22 -8.04
N ASP A 118 3.99 4.98 -8.86
CA ASP A 118 2.59 5.15 -8.47
C ASP A 118 2.21 4.15 -7.38
N ILE A 119 2.66 2.90 -7.54
CA ILE A 119 2.50 1.83 -6.53
C ILE A 119 3.14 2.25 -5.21
N LEU A 120 4.39 2.69 -5.23
CA LEU A 120 5.11 3.05 -4.00
C LEU A 120 4.49 4.28 -3.32
N ARG A 121 4.04 5.28 -4.10
CA ARG A 121 3.34 6.46 -3.58
C ARG A 121 2.02 6.07 -2.93
N ALA A 122 1.20 5.26 -3.59
CA ALA A 122 -0.08 4.81 -3.06
C ALA A 122 0.08 3.99 -1.78
N VAL A 123 1.04 3.07 -1.75
CA VAL A 123 1.39 2.31 -0.54
C VAL A 123 1.86 3.22 0.58
N SER A 124 2.75 4.17 0.30
CA SER A 124 3.22 5.13 1.30
C SER A 124 2.09 5.99 1.86
N ALA A 125 1.16 6.44 1.02
CA ALA A 125 0.01 7.23 1.43
C ALA A 125 -0.93 6.41 2.33
N ALA A 126 -1.26 5.18 1.92
CA ALA A 126 -2.12 4.28 2.68
C ALA A 126 -1.52 3.93 4.05
N VAL A 127 -0.23 3.63 4.10
CA VAL A 127 0.50 3.35 5.33
C VAL A 127 0.50 4.54 6.28
N ARG A 128 0.72 5.76 5.77
CA ARG A 128 0.68 6.99 6.57
C ARG A 128 -0.72 7.29 7.11
N ALA A 129 -1.74 7.14 6.27
CA ALA A 129 -3.14 7.31 6.66
C ALA A 129 -3.52 6.32 7.77
N ALA A 130 -3.15 5.04 7.62
CA ALA A 130 -3.39 4.02 8.63
C ALA A 130 -2.67 4.29 9.96
N ALA A 131 -1.48 4.91 9.91
CA ALA A 131 -0.70 5.27 11.09
C ALA A 131 -1.20 6.51 11.83
N GLY A 132 -2.37 7.05 11.46
CA GLY A 132 -2.93 8.26 12.07
C GLY A 132 -2.34 9.56 11.52
N GLY A 133 -1.60 9.50 10.41
CA GLY A 133 -1.29 10.68 9.62
C GLY A 133 -2.56 11.15 8.92
N ALA A 134 -3.30 12.05 9.56
CA ALA A 134 -4.42 12.74 8.92
C ALA A 134 -3.95 13.41 7.61
N ASP A 135 -4.71 13.21 6.54
CA ASP A 135 -4.67 13.92 5.25
C ASP A 135 -3.31 14.52 4.85
N ALA A 136 -2.39 13.64 4.46
CA ALA A 136 -1.34 14.04 3.53
C ALA A 136 -1.83 13.88 2.09
N THR A 137 -3.01 14.43 1.77
CA THR A 137 -3.18 15.09 0.47
C THR A 137 -2.25 16.30 0.48
N VAL A 138 -0.93 16.04 0.41
CA VAL A 138 -0.02 17.03 -0.15
C VAL A 138 -0.38 17.00 -1.61
N GLU A 139 -1.42 17.78 -1.95
CA GLU A 139 -1.68 18.21 -3.30
C GLU A 139 -0.34 18.61 -3.89
N VAL A 140 0.13 17.82 -4.86
CA VAL A 140 1.08 18.29 -5.85
C VAL A 140 0.28 19.21 -6.80
N ALA A 141 -0.36 20.23 -6.23
CA ALA A 141 -0.96 21.34 -6.95
C ALA A 141 -0.03 22.52 -6.77
N GLY A 142 0.37 23.10 -7.90
CA GLY A 142 1.42 24.10 -7.96
C GLY A 142 1.13 25.41 -7.21
N ALA A 143 2.19 26.22 -7.19
CA ALA A 143 2.23 27.65 -6.87
C ALA A 143 2.30 28.03 -5.37
N ALA A 144 3.49 28.44 -4.94
CA ALA A 144 3.83 29.87 -4.84
C ALA A 144 5.17 30.06 -4.09
N ALA A 145 5.92 31.04 -4.57
CA ALA A 145 7.28 31.40 -4.22
C ALA A 145 7.46 31.92 -2.78
N GLY A 146 8.64 31.68 -2.21
CA GLY A 146 9.14 32.34 -0.99
C GLY A 146 9.47 31.39 0.15
N GLY A 147 10.77 31.18 0.43
CA GLY A 147 11.24 30.55 1.67
C GLY A 147 11.79 29.12 1.55
N SER A 148 12.83 28.92 0.73
CA SER A 148 13.41 27.59 0.45
C SER A 148 13.96 26.86 1.69
N ARG A 149 14.62 27.53 2.64
CA ARG A 149 15.23 26.85 3.81
C ARG A 149 14.22 26.43 4.89
N MET A 150 13.20 27.25 5.15
CA MET A 150 12.21 26.97 6.20
C MET A 150 11.22 25.89 5.75
N ARG A 151 10.86 25.85 4.47
CA ARG A 151 10.05 24.77 3.87
C ARG A 151 10.77 23.41 3.89
N THR A 152 12.06 23.36 3.56
CA THR A 152 12.81 22.09 3.61
C THR A 152 12.91 21.52 5.01
N TYR A 153 13.12 22.37 6.02
CA TYR A 153 13.13 21.93 7.42
C TYR A 153 11.75 21.43 7.87
N SER A 154 10.68 22.16 7.55
CA SER A 154 9.31 21.76 7.86
C SER A 154 8.93 20.42 7.20
N LEU A 155 9.35 20.19 5.96
CA LEU A 155 9.10 18.95 5.24
C LEU A 155 9.93 17.78 5.80
N ALA A 156 11.16 18.05 6.22
CA ALA A 156 12.02 17.05 6.86
C ALA A 156 11.47 16.60 8.22
N VAL A 157 11.01 17.55 9.04
CA VAL A 157 10.37 17.28 10.35
C VAL A 157 9.06 16.51 10.14
N ALA A 158 8.18 16.97 9.24
CA ALA A 158 6.94 16.26 8.93
C ALA A 158 7.18 14.82 8.44
N ASN A 159 8.22 14.60 7.64
CA ASN A 159 8.59 13.25 7.19
C ASN A 159 9.16 12.38 8.32
N ALA A 160 9.91 12.96 9.27
CA ALA A 160 10.41 12.25 10.43
C ALA A 160 9.26 11.80 11.35
N ASP A 161 8.33 12.71 11.64
CA ASP A 161 7.14 12.42 12.45
C ASP A 161 6.27 11.34 11.80
N ALA A 162 6.07 11.43 10.48
CA ALA A 162 5.35 10.42 9.72
C ALA A 162 6.07 9.06 9.77
N ALA A 163 7.40 9.03 9.63
CA ALA A 163 8.17 7.80 9.71
C ALA A 163 8.03 7.12 11.08
N ASP A 164 8.06 7.90 12.16
CA ASP A 164 7.89 7.38 13.51
C ASP A 164 6.45 6.96 13.82
N ALA A 165 5.45 7.64 13.26
CA ALA A 165 4.06 7.18 13.31
C ALA A 165 3.89 5.81 12.64
N VAL A 166 4.43 5.63 11.44
CA VAL A 166 4.40 4.36 10.71
C VAL A 166 5.09 3.25 11.50
N ARG A 167 6.28 3.51 12.05
CA ARG A 167 7.00 2.54 12.88
C ARG A 167 6.21 2.15 14.12
N ARG A 168 5.53 3.10 14.78
CA ARG A 168 4.64 2.83 15.91
C ARG A 168 3.44 1.98 15.50
N HIS A 169 2.80 2.31 14.38
CA HIS A 169 1.68 1.53 13.83
C HIS A 169 2.05 0.06 13.61
N PHE A 170 3.18 -0.18 12.94
CA PHE A 170 3.68 -1.55 12.72
C PHE A 170 4.40 -2.16 13.92
N GLY A 171 4.64 -1.39 14.99
CA GLY A 171 5.38 -1.78 16.19
C GLY A 171 6.89 -2.00 15.99
N ARG A 172 7.41 -1.71 14.79
CA ARG A 172 8.82 -1.88 14.39
C ARG A 172 9.08 -1.26 13.02
N LYS A 173 10.35 -1.23 12.60
CA LYS A 173 10.70 -0.96 11.19
C LYS A 173 10.17 -2.08 10.30
N VAL A 174 9.63 -1.70 9.16
CA VAL A 174 9.08 -2.62 8.16
C VAL A 174 9.60 -2.25 6.79
N TYR A 175 9.91 -3.27 5.99
CA TYR A 175 10.52 -3.13 4.69
C TYR A 175 9.61 -3.72 3.61
N TRP A 176 9.66 -3.11 2.44
CA TRP A 176 9.06 -3.61 1.22
C TRP A 176 9.52 -5.03 0.96
N GLY A 177 8.56 -5.92 0.71
CA GLY A 177 8.84 -7.31 0.36
C GLY A 177 8.37 -7.77 -1.00
N GLY A 178 7.69 -6.90 -1.74
CA GLY A 178 7.11 -7.19 -3.03
C GLY A 178 5.64 -7.56 -2.96
N LEU A 179 5.01 -7.55 -4.13
CA LEU A 179 3.63 -7.91 -4.38
C LEU A 179 3.55 -9.37 -4.79
N TYR A 180 2.60 -10.12 -4.24
CA TYR A 180 2.23 -11.45 -4.72
C TYR A 180 0.73 -11.50 -4.99
N ASP A 181 0.33 -12.41 -5.88
CA ASP A 181 -1.07 -12.57 -6.25
C ASP A 181 -1.87 -13.11 -5.06
N SER A 182 -3.06 -12.54 -4.84
CA SER A 182 -3.99 -13.05 -3.83
C SER A 182 -4.44 -14.47 -4.22
N PRO A 183 -4.39 -15.45 -3.30
CA PRO A 183 -4.87 -16.80 -3.58
C PRO A 183 -6.41 -16.90 -3.61
N SER A 184 -7.10 -15.86 -3.16
CA SER A 184 -8.57 -15.88 -2.94
C SER A 184 -9.33 -14.84 -3.76
N GLU A 185 -8.64 -13.83 -4.29
CA GLU A 185 -9.24 -12.74 -5.05
C GLU A 185 -8.47 -12.57 -6.36
N GLN A 186 -9.18 -12.62 -7.47
CA GLN A 186 -8.61 -12.39 -8.78
C GLN A 186 -8.21 -10.91 -8.92
N ASP A 187 -7.06 -10.66 -9.58
CA ASP A 187 -6.54 -9.31 -9.86
C ASP A 187 -6.42 -8.42 -8.61
N VAL A 188 -6.11 -9.07 -7.47
CA VAL A 188 -5.75 -8.41 -6.22
C VAL A 188 -4.37 -8.87 -5.82
N TRP A 189 -3.51 -7.93 -5.49
CA TRP A 189 -2.15 -8.19 -5.03
C TRP A 189 -2.05 -7.95 -3.54
N ILE A 190 -1.26 -8.76 -2.86
CA ILE A 190 -0.98 -8.60 -1.44
C ILE A 190 0.46 -8.13 -1.30
N LEU A 191 0.68 -7.06 -0.54
CA LEU A 191 2.00 -6.57 -0.20
C LEU A 191 2.60 -7.39 0.94
N LEU A 192 3.72 -8.07 0.69
CA LEU A 192 4.51 -8.65 1.77
C LEU A 192 5.38 -7.61 2.45
N LEU A 193 5.40 -7.67 3.77
CA LEU A 193 6.21 -6.82 4.61
C LEU A 193 7.23 -7.65 5.41
N TYR A 194 8.47 -7.17 5.40
CA TYR A 194 9.57 -7.72 6.19
C TYR A 194 9.86 -6.84 7.40
N GLY A 195 10.56 -7.36 8.40
CA GLY A 195 11.14 -6.51 9.43
C GLY A 195 12.53 -6.95 9.89
N PRO A 196 13.21 -6.10 10.67
CA PRO A 196 14.52 -6.39 11.18
C PRO A 196 14.44 -7.54 12.20
N ARG A 197 15.46 -8.39 12.23
CA ARG A 197 15.58 -9.45 13.24
C ARG A 197 16.82 -9.18 14.09
N ARG A 198 16.76 -9.50 15.38
CA ARG A 198 17.97 -9.81 16.16
C ARG A 198 18.49 -11.16 15.62
N GLY A 199 19.45 -11.14 14.69
CA GLY A 199 20.02 -12.34 14.05
C GLY A 199 19.60 -12.70 12.61
N GLY A 200 19.05 -11.76 11.81
CA GLY A 200 18.83 -11.87 10.34
C GLY A 200 17.37 -12.09 9.84
N ARG A 201 16.82 -11.27 8.93
CA ARG A 201 15.37 -10.98 8.62
C ARG A 201 14.35 -12.15 8.48
N ARG A 202 13.06 -11.88 8.76
CA ARG A 202 11.88 -12.79 8.62
C ARG A 202 10.73 -12.10 7.85
N VAL A 203 9.96 -12.84 7.05
CA VAL A 203 8.61 -12.42 6.59
C VAL A 203 7.77 -12.19 7.83
N LEU A 204 7.14 -11.02 7.96
CA LEU A 204 6.37 -10.69 9.16
C LEU A 204 4.87 -10.81 8.99
N TYR A 205 4.38 -10.58 7.78
CA TYR A 205 2.95 -10.53 7.54
C TYR A 205 2.66 -11.14 6.17
N GLN A 206 1.88 -12.22 6.18
CA GLN A 206 1.11 -12.70 5.04
C GLN A 206 -0.32 -12.21 5.28
N GLY A 207 -0.88 -11.50 4.29
CA GLY A 207 -2.26 -11.00 4.35
C GLY A 207 -3.26 -12.11 4.16
#